data_AF-A0A1F5LF17-F1
#
_entry.id   AF-A0A1F5LF17-F1
#
_cell.length_a   1.000
_cell.length_b   1.000
_cell.length_c   1.000
_cell.angle_alpha   90.00
_cell.angle_beta   90.00
_cell.angle_gamma   90.00
#
_symmetry.space_group_name_H-M   'P 1'
#
loop_
_entity.id
_entity.type
_entity.pdbx_description
1 polymer ?
#
loop_
_entity_poly.entity_id
_entity_poly.type
_entity_poly.pdbx_seq_one_letter_code
_entity_poly.pdbx_strand_id
1 'polypeptide(L)'
;MSTLTQEQIKVLEQARQRLVQLTRSLGSLITSLHSSDPLPPWSSLQSQASIISNNLLSVSEQLSEQRDLFTSLVAYPSPEYPSRTQAPTLEQLLRTKLDPRVEDWVARGRAAGTEGGLSQSTIPSPSRLVEAESADHKLSEAELAQLWEWAPLEANQEARRRNWGGNFTLEERESGIQNVVTGLRRQLEDDLGSEEEESEGEGEEEEEMDIVGVHRKSVGGGLEFDIAVRHPHPVQPFVPLDDILKYMTTGRMQ
;
A
#
# COMPACT_ATOMS: atom_id res chain seq x y z
N MET A 1 19.64 35.53 16.73
CA MET A 1 18.78 34.40 16.31
C MET A 1 18.49 34.60 14.83
N SER A 2 18.92 33.67 13.99
CA SER A 2 18.68 33.72 12.54
C SER A 2 17.17 33.70 12.32
N THR A 3 16.65 34.71 11.64
CA THR A 3 15.25 34.72 11.23
C THR A 3 15.05 33.65 10.17
N LEU A 4 13.97 32.89 10.29
CA LEU A 4 13.62 31.83 9.34
C LEU A 4 13.46 32.42 7.94
N THR A 5 14.02 31.77 6.92
CA THR A 5 13.88 32.24 5.53
C THR A 5 12.48 31.93 5.00
N GLN A 6 12.03 32.67 3.99
CA GLN A 6 10.72 32.46 3.37
C GLN A 6 10.54 31.04 2.82
N GLU A 7 11.62 30.44 2.29
CA GLU A 7 11.58 29.06 1.79
C GLU A 7 11.41 28.06 2.94
N GLN A 8 12.11 28.27 4.06
CA GLN A 8 11.95 27.42 5.24
C GLN A 8 10.51 27.51 5.82
N ILE A 9 9.89 28.68 5.77
CA ILE A 9 8.48 28.84 6.17
C ILE A 9 7.54 28.05 5.25
N LYS A 10 7.75 28.09 3.93
CA LYS A 10 6.95 27.30 2.97
C LYS A 10 7.04 25.81 3.25
N VAL A 11 8.24 25.33 3.56
CA VAL A 11 8.49 23.94 3.95
C VAL A 11 7.69 23.55 5.20
N LEU A 12 7.73 24.37 6.25
CA LEU A 12 6.94 24.13 7.46
C LEU A 12 5.43 24.11 7.17
N GLU A 13 4.96 25.03 6.33
CA GLU A 13 3.55 25.09 5.94
C GLU A 13 3.12 23.87 5.12
N GLN A 14 3.98 23.38 4.22
CA GLN A 14 3.75 22.13 3.49
C GLN A 14 3.61 20.94 4.45
N ALA A 15 4.53 20.83 5.42
CA ALA A 15 4.47 19.75 6.42
C ALA A 15 3.19 19.84 7.26
N ARG A 16 2.80 21.06 7.66
CA ARG A 16 1.54 21.32 8.36
C ARG A 16 0.34 20.86 7.54
N GLN A 17 0.28 21.17 6.25
CA GLN A 17 -0.83 20.77 5.38
C GLN A 17 -0.98 19.24 5.28
N ARG A 18 0.13 18.51 5.17
CA ARG A 18 0.12 17.04 5.16
C ARG A 18 -0.33 16.43 6.49
N LEU A 19 0.15 16.97 7.62
CA LEU A 19 -0.30 16.54 8.95
C LEU A 19 -1.80 16.81 9.17
N VAL A 20 -2.31 17.94 8.67
CA VAL A 20 -3.75 18.24 8.70
C VAL A 20 -4.53 17.26 7.84
N GLN A 21 -4.02 16.88 6.66
CA GLN A 21 -4.64 15.86 5.81
C GLN A 21 -4.71 14.50 6.51
N LEU A 22 -3.64 14.06 7.16
CA LEU A 22 -3.60 12.83 7.95
C LEU A 22 -4.59 12.88 9.14
N THR A 23 -4.66 14.02 9.82
CA THR A 23 -5.60 14.20 10.94
C THR A 23 -7.05 14.10 10.47
N ARG A 24 -7.37 14.67 9.30
CA ARG A 24 -8.70 14.57 8.69
C ARG A 24 -9.05 13.14 8.29
N SER A 25 -8.11 12.39 7.71
CA SER A 25 -8.36 10.99 7.34
C SER A 25 -8.58 10.10 8.56
N LEU A 26 -7.82 10.30 9.64
CA LEU A 26 -8.04 9.64 10.93
C LEU A 26 -9.39 10.03 11.56
N GLY A 27 -9.74 11.32 11.53
CA GLY A 27 -11.03 11.80 12.04
C GLY A 27 -12.21 11.21 11.26
N SER A 28 -12.08 11.06 9.95
CA SER A 28 -13.07 10.39 9.10
C SER A 28 -13.24 8.91 9.48
N LEU A 29 -12.14 8.19 9.71
CA LEU A 29 -12.17 6.80 10.17
C LEU A 29 -12.84 6.65 11.54
N ILE A 30 -12.47 7.51 12.49
CA ILE A 30 -13.06 7.53 13.83
C ILE A 30 -14.57 7.79 13.73
N THR A 31 -14.97 8.79 12.93
CA THR A 31 -16.39 9.10 12.73
C THR A 31 -17.14 7.93 12.09
N SER A 32 -16.56 7.31 11.05
CA SER A 32 -17.13 6.14 10.38
C SER A 32 -17.30 4.95 11.34
N LEU A 33 -16.36 4.75 12.27
CA LEU A 33 -16.41 3.68 13.25
C LEU A 33 -17.45 3.94 14.34
N HIS A 34 -17.62 5.20 14.76
CA HIS A 34 -18.62 5.57 15.77
C HIS A 34 -20.04 5.69 15.22
N SER A 35 -20.20 6.02 13.94
CA SER A 35 -21.51 6.24 13.32
C SER A 35 -22.16 4.97 12.78
N SER A 36 -21.40 3.89 12.59
CA SER A 36 -21.92 2.63 12.07
C SER A 36 -22.07 1.59 13.18
N ASP A 37 -23.31 1.20 13.41
CA ASP A 37 -23.69 0.00 14.17
C ASP A 37 -24.66 -0.80 13.27
N PRO A 38 -24.24 -1.92 12.65
CA PRO A 38 -23.01 -2.69 12.88
C PRO A 38 -21.76 -2.06 12.27
N LEU A 39 -20.58 -2.62 12.60
CA LEU A 39 -19.27 -2.20 12.08
C LEU A 39 -19.27 -2.01 10.54
N PRO A 40 -18.47 -1.07 10.01
CA PRO A 40 -18.38 -0.85 8.57
C PRO A 40 -17.92 -2.13 7.84
N PRO A 41 -18.31 -2.30 6.56
CA PRO A 41 -17.81 -3.41 5.76
C PRO A 41 -16.28 -3.33 5.63
N TRP A 42 -15.62 -4.49 5.64
CA TRP A 42 -14.15 -4.61 5.62
C TRP A 42 -13.50 -3.85 4.46
N SER A 43 -14.10 -3.85 3.28
CA SER A 43 -13.59 -3.11 2.11
C SER A 43 -13.47 -1.60 2.38
N SER A 44 -14.40 -1.02 3.15
CA SER A 44 -14.35 0.38 3.55
C SER A 44 -13.25 0.65 4.57
N LEU A 45 -13.06 -0.25 5.54
CA LEU A 45 -11.94 -0.14 6.49
C LEU A 45 -10.58 -0.28 5.78
N GLN A 46 -10.47 -1.21 4.84
CA GLN A 46 -9.26 -1.43 4.06
C GLN A 46 -8.93 -0.21 3.19
N SER A 47 -9.91 0.39 2.53
CA SER A 47 -9.69 1.58 1.70
C SER A 47 -9.26 2.78 2.57
N GLN A 48 -9.90 2.99 3.72
CA GLN A 48 -9.51 4.04 4.67
C GLN A 48 -8.10 3.79 5.24
N ALA A 49 -7.76 2.55 5.57
CA ALA A 49 -6.42 2.18 6.02
C ALA A 49 -5.35 2.41 4.93
N SER A 50 -5.66 2.09 3.67
CA SER A 50 -4.78 2.38 2.53
C SER A 50 -4.56 3.89 2.35
N ILE A 51 -5.62 4.69 2.46
CA ILE A 51 -5.51 6.16 2.42
C ILE A 51 -4.62 6.67 3.55
N ILE A 52 -4.81 6.20 4.78
CA ILE A 52 -3.98 6.60 5.93
C ILE A 52 -2.52 6.19 5.70
N SER A 53 -2.26 4.97 5.23
CA SER A 53 -0.92 4.48 4.91
C SER A 53 -0.22 5.37 3.87
N ASN A 54 -0.91 5.73 2.79
CA ASN A 54 -0.34 6.61 1.76
C ASN A 54 -0.03 8.02 2.29
N ASN A 55 -0.92 8.56 3.13
CA ASN A 55 -0.67 9.85 3.79
C ASN A 55 0.52 9.78 4.76
N LEU A 56 0.67 8.68 5.51
CA LEU A 56 1.80 8.47 6.43
C LEU A 56 3.11 8.37 5.64
N LEU A 57 3.14 7.60 4.55
CA LEU A 57 4.30 7.51 3.66
C LEU A 57 4.69 8.88 3.13
N SER A 58 3.73 9.67 2.63
CA SER A 58 3.99 11.03 2.13
C SER A 58 4.54 11.97 3.21
N VAL A 59 4.03 11.88 4.45
CA VAL A 59 4.56 12.67 5.57
C VAL A 59 5.98 12.23 5.92
N SER A 60 6.24 10.92 5.97
CA SER A 60 7.57 10.36 6.27
C SER A 60 8.60 10.78 5.23
N GLU A 61 8.25 10.70 3.95
CA GLU A 61 9.09 11.11 2.83
C GLU A 61 9.45 12.59 2.95
N GLN A 62 8.45 13.47 3.12
CA GLN A 62 8.69 14.91 3.28
C GLN A 62 9.56 15.24 4.50
N LEU A 63 9.32 14.60 5.65
CA LEU A 63 10.14 14.79 6.85
C LEU A 63 11.59 14.31 6.65
N SER A 64 11.78 13.26 5.83
CA SER A 64 13.11 12.73 5.50
C SER A 64 13.87 13.63 4.53
N GLU A 65 13.21 14.18 3.51
CA GLU A 65 13.79 15.11 2.54
C GLU A 65 14.28 16.41 3.21
N GLN A 66 13.56 16.87 4.24
CA GLN A 66 13.79 18.14 4.92
C GLN A 66 14.42 17.97 6.31
N ARG A 67 15.03 16.80 6.57
CA ARG A 67 15.60 16.44 7.88
C ARG A 67 16.59 17.47 8.42
N ASP A 68 17.45 18.01 7.57
CA ASP A 68 18.48 18.99 7.98
C ASP A 68 17.86 20.30 8.49
N LEU A 69 16.75 20.72 7.89
CA LEU A 69 15.99 21.88 8.33
C LEU A 69 15.32 21.60 9.67
N PHE A 70 14.59 20.49 9.78
CA PHE A 70 13.85 20.16 11.01
C PHE A 70 14.76 19.91 12.22
N THR A 71 15.95 19.35 11.99
CA THR A 71 16.93 19.11 13.08
C THR A 71 17.65 20.37 13.54
N SER A 72 17.81 21.37 12.68
CA SER A 72 18.40 22.67 13.04
C SER A 72 17.40 23.65 13.66
N LEU A 73 16.10 23.41 13.48
CA LEU A 73 15.03 24.24 14.04
C LEU A 73 14.76 23.89 15.52
N VAL A 74 14.67 24.91 16.36
CA VAL A 74 14.24 24.77 17.76
C VAL A 74 12.96 25.58 17.98
N ALA A 75 11.90 24.91 18.42
CA ALA A 75 10.62 25.55 18.72
C ALA A 75 10.63 26.12 20.15
N TYR A 76 10.22 27.39 20.29
CA TYR A 76 10.01 28.06 21.58
C TYR A 76 8.73 28.90 21.53
N PRO A 77 8.04 29.12 22.66
CA PRO A 77 6.82 29.93 22.70
C PRO A 77 7.13 31.39 22.33
N SER A 78 6.20 32.03 21.63
CA SER A 78 6.23 33.48 21.40
C SER A 78 6.14 34.24 22.73
N PRO A 79 6.73 35.45 22.85
CA PRO A 79 6.52 36.33 24.00
C PRO A 79 5.04 36.64 24.30
N GLU A 80 4.17 36.55 23.29
CA GLU A 80 2.72 36.76 23.41
C GLU A 80 1.99 35.56 24.04
N TYR A 81 2.63 34.39 24.11
CA TYR A 81 1.99 33.20 24.64
C TYR A 81 1.82 33.30 26.18
N PRO A 82 0.63 32.99 26.74
CA PRO A 82 0.36 33.12 28.17
C PRO A 82 1.02 31.98 28.99
N SER A 83 2.35 32.04 29.12
CA SER A 83 3.17 31.01 29.77
C SER A 83 2.78 30.74 31.21
N ARG A 84 2.33 31.76 31.96
CA ARG A 84 1.97 31.62 33.39
C ARG A 84 0.65 30.87 33.62
N THR A 85 -0.32 30.97 32.71
CA THR A 85 -1.65 30.35 32.89
C THR A 85 -1.76 29.01 32.17
N GLN A 86 -1.03 28.83 31.06
CA GLN A 86 -1.13 27.65 30.20
C GLN A 86 0.20 26.87 30.10
N ALA A 87 1.10 27.02 31.08
CA ALA A 87 2.32 26.21 31.19
C ALA A 87 2.12 24.70 30.94
N PRO A 88 1.14 24.01 31.57
CA PRO A 88 1.00 22.57 31.37
C PRO A 88 0.59 22.19 29.93
N THR A 89 -0.22 23.03 29.27
CA THR A 89 -0.60 22.82 27.87
C THR A 89 0.61 23.00 26.95
N LEU A 90 1.44 23.99 27.22
CA LEU A 90 2.68 24.23 26.46
C LEU A 90 3.65 23.05 26.59
N GLU A 91 3.83 22.54 27.81
CA GLU A 91 4.67 21.36 28.07
C GLU A 91 4.15 20.14 27.31
N GLN A 92 2.82 19.94 27.24
CA GLN A 92 2.22 18.86 26.47
C GLN A 92 2.42 19.02 24.96
N LEU A 93 2.31 20.24 24.43
CA LEU A 93 2.49 20.52 22.98
C LEU A 93 3.93 20.39 22.53
N LEU A 94 4.89 20.84 23.35
CA LEU A 94 6.32 20.78 23.05
C LEU A 94 6.99 19.49 23.54
N ARG A 95 6.21 18.52 24.03
CA ARG A 95 6.73 17.24 24.50
C ARG A 95 7.34 16.46 23.34
N THR A 96 8.64 16.15 23.45
CA THR A 96 9.37 15.26 22.54
C THR A 96 9.45 13.81 23.03
N LYS A 97 9.06 13.57 24.29
CA LYS A 97 9.03 12.23 24.87
C LYS A 97 7.93 11.40 24.20
N LEU A 98 8.30 10.21 23.71
CA LEU A 98 7.39 9.27 23.08
C LEU A 98 6.27 8.82 24.05
N ASP A 99 5.23 8.23 23.48
CA ASP A 99 4.20 7.54 24.25
C ASP A 99 4.83 6.31 24.94
N PRO A 100 4.58 6.07 26.24
CA PRO A 100 5.10 4.89 26.95
C PRO A 100 4.88 3.57 26.18
N ARG A 101 3.75 3.39 25.49
CA ARG A 101 3.50 2.17 24.71
C ARG A 101 4.49 2.03 23.54
N VAL A 102 4.88 3.14 22.93
CA VAL A 102 5.88 3.17 21.86
C VAL A 102 7.29 2.98 22.44
N GLU A 103 7.59 3.58 23.60
CA GLU A 103 8.85 3.37 24.32
C GLU A 103 9.08 1.88 24.63
N ASP A 104 8.07 1.20 25.16
CA ASP A 104 8.11 -0.24 25.45
C ASP A 104 8.29 -1.09 24.18
N TRP A 105 7.66 -0.70 23.08
CA TRP A 105 7.81 -1.40 21.81
C TRP A 105 9.20 -1.23 21.22
N VAL A 106 9.76 -0.01 21.27
CA VAL A 106 11.14 0.27 20.85
C VAL A 106 12.15 -0.45 21.76
N ALA A 107 11.92 -0.48 23.07
CA ALA A 107 12.78 -1.20 24.00
C ALA A 107 12.81 -2.71 23.70
N ARG A 108 11.64 -3.32 23.46
CA ARG A 108 11.52 -4.71 23.01
C ARG A 108 12.20 -4.95 21.66
N GLY A 109 12.05 -4.03 20.71
CA GLY A 109 12.72 -4.10 19.42
C GLY A 109 14.24 -4.08 19.54
N ARG A 110 14.80 -3.20 20.40
CA ARG A 110 16.24 -3.18 20.69
C ARG A 110 16.72 -4.45 21.35
N ALA A 111 15.99 -4.94 22.37
CA ALA A 111 16.31 -6.20 23.04
C ALA A 111 16.33 -7.36 22.03
N ALA A 112 15.29 -7.50 21.20
CA ALA A 112 15.23 -8.52 20.16
C ALA A 112 16.36 -8.40 19.11
N GLY A 113 16.72 -7.17 18.73
CA GLY A 113 17.84 -6.92 17.82
C GLY A 113 19.21 -7.31 18.40
N THR A 114 19.41 -7.11 19.72
CA THR A 114 20.64 -7.51 20.42
C THR A 114 20.67 -9.00 20.78
N GLU A 115 19.52 -9.57 21.17
CA GLU A 115 19.34 -10.97 21.56
C GLU A 115 19.25 -11.90 20.35
N GLY A 116 18.94 -11.39 19.15
CA GLY A 116 19.14 -12.10 17.88
C GLY A 116 20.61 -12.49 17.62
N GLY A 117 21.57 -11.95 18.39
CA GLY A 117 22.95 -12.44 18.49
C GLY A 117 23.17 -13.52 19.55
N LEU A 118 22.32 -13.62 20.58
CA LEU A 118 22.56 -14.38 21.81
C LEU A 118 21.24 -14.87 22.46
N SER A 119 20.52 -15.79 21.79
CA SER A 119 19.53 -16.73 22.36
C SER A 119 18.25 -16.21 23.06
N GLN A 120 17.19 -17.02 22.93
CA GLN A 120 15.91 -17.01 23.66
C GLN A 120 14.86 -15.94 23.31
N SER A 121 14.04 -16.24 22.30
CA SER A 121 12.63 -15.81 22.31
C SER A 121 11.73 -16.97 21.86
N THR A 122 10.77 -17.26 22.75
CA THR A 122 9.87 -18.42 22.84
C THR A 122 8.67 -18.29 21.91
N ILE A 123 8.91 -18.02 20.63
CA ILE A 123 7.91 -18.16 19.58
C ILE A 123 8.50 -19.10 18.53
N PRO A 124 7.91 -20.29 18.30
CA PRO A 124 8.39 -21.20 17.26
C PRO A 124 7.97 -20.65 15.90
N SER A 125 8.78 -19.75 15.33
CA SER A 125 8.76 -19.51 13.89
C SER A 125 9.20 -20.80 13.18
N PRO A 126 8.46 -21.29 12.18
CA PRO A 126 8.77 -22.55 11.48
C PRO A 126 10.11 -22.53 10.73
N SER A 127 10.73 -21.35 10.54
CA SER A 127 12.05 -21.21 9.92
C SER A 127 13.21 -21.75 10.78
N ARG A 128 13.01 -21.95 12.09
CA ARG A 128 14.10 -22.23 13.03
C ARG A 128 14.67 -23.65 12.96
N LEU A 129 13.98 -24.59 12.30
CA LEU A 129 14.46 -25.98 12.17
C LEU A 129 15.54 -26.13 11.09
N VAL A 130 15.70 -25.15 10.19
CA VAL A 130 16.72 -25.17 9.14
C VAL A 130 17.99 -24.38 9.56
N GLU A 131 17.90 -23.55 10.60
CA GLU A 131 18.96 -22.61 10.98
C GLU A 131 20.05 -23.20 11.90
N ALA A 132 19.91 -24.44 12.39
CA ALA A 132 20.89 -25.05 13.29
C ALA A 132 22.21 -25.42 12.61
N GLU A 133 22.25 -25.50 11.27
CA GLU A 133 23.46 -25.76 10.48
C GLU A 133 24.00 -24.50 9.77
N SER A 134 23.37 -23.34 9.96
CA SER A 134 23.67 -22.10 9.22
C SER A 134 23.95 -20.89 10.13
N ALA A 135 24.49 -21.14 11.32
CA ALA A 135 24.79 -20.07 12.30
C ALA A 135 25.90 -19.10 11.84
N ASP A 136 26.68 -19.45 10.80
CA ASP A 136 27.80 -18.66 10.28
C ASP A 136 27.45 -17.72 9.12
N HIS A 137 26.22 -17.75 8.58
CA HIS A 137 25.81 -16.88 7.47
C HIS A 137 24.70 -15.90 7.86
N LYS A 138 24.96 -15.07 8.89
CA LYS A 138 24.21 -13.82 9.02
C LYS A 138 24.77 -12.86 7.97
N LEU A 139 24.00 -12.67 6.90
CA LEU A 139 24.30 -11.67 5.88
C LEU A 139 24.49 -10.31 6.56
N SER A 140 25.53 -9.60 6.17
CA SER A 140 25.74 -8.22 6.62
C SER A 140 24.57 -7.34 6.18
N GLU A 141 24.31 -6.24 6.89
CA GLU A 141 23.26 -5.29 6.54
C GLU A 141 23.42 -4.77 5.10
N ALA A 142 24.67 -4.60 4.64
CA ALA A 142 24.98 -4.22 3.27
C ALA A 142 24.62 -5.30 2.24
N GLU A 143 24.87 -6.58 2.54
CA GLU A 143 24.48 -7.71 1.67
C GLU A 143 22.95 -7.88 1.63
N LEU A 144 22.28 -7.70 2.77
CA LEU A 144 20.81 -7.69 2.82
C LEU A 144 20.23 -6.53 2.00
N ALA A 145 20.81 -5.33 2.08
CA ALA A 145 20.38 -4.19 1.28
C ALA A 145 20.55 -4.46 -0.23
N GLN A 146 21.68 -5.03 -0.65
CA GLN A 146 21.90 -5.44 -2.03
C GLN A 146 20.87 -6.48 -2.49
N LEU A 147 20.53 -7.43 -1.62
CA LEU A 147 19.50 -8.43 -1.92
C LEU A 147 18.12 -7.79 -2.09
N TRP A 148 17.75 -6.86 -1.21
CA TRP A 148 16.47 -6.12 -1.30
C TRP A 148 16.41 -5.16 -2.48
N GLU A 149 17.54 -4.65 -2.97
CA GLU A 149 17.62 -3.87 -4.20
C GLU A 149 17.45 -4.75 -5.45
N TRP A 150 18.06 -5.95 -5.45
CA TRP A 150 17.96 -6.91 -6.55
C TRP A 150 16.58 -7.58 -6.65
N ALA A 151 15.99 -7.98 -5.51
CA ALA A 151 14.74 -8.73 -5.46
C ALA A 151 13.57 -8.13 -6.27
N PRO A 152 13.24 -6.83 -6.19
CA PRO A 152 12.15 -6.26 -6.98
C PRO A 152 12.46 -6.26 -8.48
N LEU A 153 13.71 -6.14 -8.90
CA LEU A 153 14.08 -6.16 -10.32
C LEU A 153 13.85 -7.54 -10.92
N GLU A 154 14.28 -8.60 -10.23
CA GLU A 154 14.08 -9.97 -10.69
C GLU A 154 12.60 -10.37 -10.63
N ALA A 155 11.91 -10.05 -9.53
CA ALA A 155 10.47 -10.28 -9.41
C ALA A 155 9.68 -9.58 -10.53
N ASN A 156 10.04 -8.35 -10.88
CA ASN A 156 9.42 -7.62 -11.99
C ASN A 156 9.75 -8.24 -13.36
N GLN A 157 10.96 -8.75 -13.58
CA GLN A 157 11.30 -9.48 -14.81
C GLN A 157 10.49 -10.75 -14.96
N GLU A 158 10.35 -11.52 -13.88
CA GLU A 158 9.57 -12.75 -13.90
C GLU A 158 8.06 -12.48 -14.05
N ALA A 159 7.56 -11.41 -13.41
CA ALA A 159 6.19 -10.94 -13.60
C ALA A 159 5.92 -10.54 -15.05
N ARG A 160 6.88 -9.94 -15.77
CA ARG A 160 6.72 -9.56 -17.19
C ARG A 160 6.63 -10.75 -18.13
N ARG A 161 7.36 -11.83 -17.82
CA ARG A 161 7.36 -13.08 -18.61
C ARG A 161 6.07 -13.89 -18.43
N ARG A 162 5.35 -13.70 -17.33
CA ARG A 162 4.12 -14.44 -17.02
C ARG A 162 2.87 -13.76 -17.60
N ASN A 163 1.89 -14.57 -17.96
CA ASN A 163 0.56 -14.12 -18.35
C ASN A 163 -0.33 -13.93 -17.11
N TRP A 164 -0.62 -12.68 -16.74
CA TRP A 164 -1.49 -12.35 -15.61
C TRP A 164 -2.98 -12.47 -15.95
N GLY A 165 -3.38 -13.51 -16.68
CA GLY A 165 -4.75 -13.71 -17.17
C GLY A 165 -5.10 -12.93 -18.44
N GLY A 166 -4.09 -12.44 -19.18
CA GLY A 166 -4.25 -11.87 -20.53
C GLY A 166 -3.72 -12.83 -21.61
N ASN A 167 -4.22 -12.66 -22.84
CA ASN A 167 -3.84 -13.49 -24.00
C ASN A 167 -2.38 -13.31 -24.45
N PHE A 168 -1.72 -12.23 -23.99
CA PHE A 168 -0.35 -11.88 -24.34
C PHE A 168 0.44 -11.50 -23.09
N THR A 169 1.73 -11.80 -23.09
CA THR A 169 2.65 -11.28 -22.07
C THR A 169 2.83 -9.76 -22.23
N LEU A 170 3.26 -9.09 -21.16
CA LEU A 170 3.45 -7.63 -21.18
C LEU A 170 4.54 -7.21 -22.20
N GLU A 171 5.56 -8.06 -22.37
CA GLU A 171 6.67 -7.88 -23.31
C GLU A 171 6.22 -8.02 -24.78
N GLU A 172 5.32 -8.97 -25.08
CA GLU A 172 4.71 -9.13 -26.41
C GLU A 172 3.76 -7.97 -26.76
N ARG A 173 3.12 -7.36 -25.75
CA ARG A 173 2.26 -6.18 -25.95
C ARG A 173 3.07 -4.94 -26.32
N GLU A 174 4.22 -4.73 -25.68
CA GLU A 174 5.09 -3.57 -25.93
C GLU A 174 5.93 -3.71 -27.20
N SER A 175 6.35 -4.93 -27.56
CA SER A 175 7.08 -5.23 -28.81
C SER A 175 6.20 -5.26 -30.07
N GLY A 176 4.89 -5.02 -29.90
CA GLY A 176 3.90 -5.05 -30.96
C GLY A 176 3.38 -6.46 -31.17
N ILE A 177 2.06 -6.61 -31.03
CA ILE A 177 1.29 -7.86 -31.14
C ILE A 177 1.45 -8.53 -32.53
N GLN A 178 2.02 -7.82 -33.51
CA GLN A 178 2.24 -8.29 -34.88
C GLN A 178 3.43 -9.24 -35.03
N ASN A 179 4.38 -9.26 -34.07
CA ASN A 179 5.61 -10.05 -34.16
C ASN A 179 5.69 -11.22 -33.16
N VAL A 180 4.56 -11.66 -32.60
CA VAL A 180 4.52 -12.74 -31.60
C VAL A 180 4.73 -14.10 -32.29
N VAL A 181 5.94 -14.66 -32.15
CA VAL A 181 6.36 -15.97 -32.71
C VAL A 181 6.03 -17.13 -31.75
N THR A 182 5.81 -16.82 -30.47
CA THR A 182 5.44 -17.75 -29.40
C THR A 182 3.96 -18.10 -29.54
N GLY A 183 3.69 -19.33 -29.98
CA GLY A 183 2.38 -19.83 -30.40
C GLY A 183 1.31 -19.98 -29.31
N LEU A 184 1.01 -18.94 -28.53
CA LEU A 184 -0.31 -18.79 -27.93
C LEU A 184 -1.19 -18.03 -28.94
N ARG A 185 -1.57 -18.75 -30.00
CA ARG A 185 -2.69 -18.31 -30.83
C ARG A 185 -3.91 -18.19 -29.92
N ARG A 186 -4.66 -17.11 -30.12
CA ARG A 186 -6.05 -16.92 -29.71
C ARG A 186 -6.73 -18.29 -29.62
N GLN A 187 -7.21 -18.72 -28.45
CA GLN A 187 -8.30 -19.68 -28.42
C GLN A 187 -9.45 -18.95 -29.09
N LEU A 188 -9.59 -19.12 -30.41
CA LEU A 188 -10.85 -18.86 -31.07
C LEU A 188 -11.86 -19.73 -30.32
N GLU A 189 -12.90 -19.10 -29.80
CA GLU A 189 -14.13 -19.77 -29.39
C GLU A 189 -14.77 -20.36 -30.66
N ASP A 190 -14.19 -21.45 -31.19
CA ASP A 190 -14.87 -22.35 -32.11
C ASP A 190 -15.46 -23.49 -31.27
N ASP A 191 -16.74 -23.78 -31.51
CA ASP A 191 -17.61 -24.80 -30.88
C ASP A 191 -18.29 -24.46 -29.53
N LEU A 192 -19.37 -23.68 -29.60
CA LEU A 192 -20.66 -24.11 -29.06
C LEU A 192 -21.79 -23.67 -30.01
N GLY A 193 -22.33 -24.63 -30.76
CA GLY A 193 -23.35 -24.41 -31.77
C GLY A 193 -24.72 -24.02 -31.24
N SER A 194 -25.47 -23.33 -32.10
CA SER A 194 -26.93 -23.32 -32.09
C SER A 194 -27.43 -22.90 -33.47
N GLU A 195 -28.43 -23.66 -33.90
CA GLU A 195 -29.03 -23.73 -35.21
C GLU A 195 -29.78 -22.44 -35.60
N GLU A 196 -30.06 -22.37 -36.89
CA GLU A 196 -30.91 -21.41 -37.63
C GLU A 196 -32.10 -20.85 -36.85
N GLU A 197 -32.39 -19.54 -36.98
CA GLU A 197 -33.72 -19.04 -37.36
C GLU A 197 -33.71 -17.55 -37.73
N GLU A 198 -34.66 -17.20 -38.60
CA GLU A 198 -34.74 -16.02 -39.46
C GLU A 198 -35.10 -14.69 -38.76
N SER A 199 -34.68 -13.59 -39.40
CA SER A 199 -35.43 -12.35 -39.66
C SER A 199 -36.27 -11.72 -38.53
N GLU A 200 -35.88 -10.53 -38.08
CA GLU A 200 -36.61 -9.28 -38.36
C GLU A 200 -35.78 -8.05 -37.93
N GLY A 201 -35.96 -6.95 -38.64
CA GLY A 201 -35.12 -5.76 -38.53
C GLY A 201 -35.45 -4.86 -37.35
N GLU A 202 -34.50 -3.99 -37.02
CA GLU A 202 -34.65 -2.53 -36.90
C GLU A 202 -33.26 -1.96 -36.60
N GLY A 203 -32.98 -0.77 -37.14
CA GLY A 203 -31.64 -0.18 -37.17
C GLY A 203 -31.19 0.40 -35.83
N GLU A 204 -29.88 0.54 -35.68
CA GLU A 204 -29.18 1.43 -34.75
C GLU A 204 -27.70 1.42 -35.21
N GLU A 205 -27.24 2.49 -35.85
CA GLU A 205 -26.56 3.63 -35.23
C GLU A 205 -25.17 3.28 -34.68
N GLU A 206 -24.19 4.03 -35.19
CA GLU A 206 -22.76 3.89 -34.94
C GLU A 206 -22.46 4.06 -33.44
N GLU A 207 -22.04 3.01 -32.74
CA GLU A 207 -21.44 3.18 -31.41
C GLU A 207 -20.01 3.71 -31.55
N GLU A 208 -19.95 5.04 -31.56
CA GLU A 208 -18.79 5.86 -31.25
C GLU A 208 -18.15 5.35 -29.94
N MET A 209 -16.86 5.00 -29.99
CA MET A 209 -16.10 4.63 -28.79
C MET A 209 -16.02 5.81 -27.83
N ASP A 210 -16.88 5.79 -26.81
CA ASP A 210 -16.92 6.84 -25.80
C ASP A 210 -15.65 6.81 -24.92
N ILE A 211 -14.86 7.85 -25.09
CA ILE A 211 -13.70 8.18 -24.26
C ILE A 211 -14.20 8.41 -22.83
N VAL A 212 -13.63 7.66 -21.88
CA VAL A 212 -13.93 7.75 -20.44
C VAL A 212 -13.86 9.20 -19.94
N GLY A 213 -15.01 9.87 -19.91
CA GLY A 213 -15.14 11.26 -19.52
C GLY A 213 -15.25 11.40 -18.01
N VAL A 214 -14.18 11.87 -17.36
CA VAL A 214 -14.20 12.29 -15.95
C VAL A 214 -15.09 13.52 -15.81
N HIS A 215 -16.32 13.34 -15.30
CA HIS A 215 -17.19 14.45 -14.95
C HIS A 215 -17.00 14.88 -13.49
N ARG A 216 -16.54 16.12 -13.29
CA ARG A 216 -16.57 16.79 -11.98
C ARG A 216 -17.86 17.59 -11.87
N LYS A 217 -18.79 17.16 -11.01
CA LYS A 217 -19.93 18.00 -10.62
C LYS A 217 -19.50 19.00 -9.56
N SER A 218 -19.70 20.28 -9.86
CA SER A 218 -19.67 21.35 -8.87
C SER A 218 -20.87 21.17 -7.93
N VAL A 219 -20.62 21.34 -6.62
CA VAL A 219 -21.53 21.20 -5.47
C VAL A 219 -21.63 19.77 -4.89
N GLY A 220 -20.74 19.48 -3.93
CA GLY A 220 -20.79 18.29 -3.06
C GLY A 220 -19.73 17.24 -3.43
N GLY A 221 -18.56 17.31 -2.79
CA GLY A 221 -17.38 16.55 -3.17
C GLY A 221 -17.50 15.03 -2.99
N GLY A 222 -17.54 14.32 -4.12
CA GLY A 222 -17.25 12.89 -4.27
C GLY A 222 -16.86 12.61 -5.72
N LEU A 223 -15.79 11.82 -5.96
CA LEU A 223 -15.51 11.22 -7.27
C LEU A 223 -16.08 9.80 -7.24
N GLU A 224 -16.99 9.50 -8.17
CA GLU A 224 -17.49 8.14 -8.39
C GLU A 224 -16.86 7.60 -9.67
N PHE A 225 -16.40 6.35 -9.63
CA PHE A 225 -15.94 5.59 -10.78
C PHE A 225 -16.99 4.54 -11.07
N ASP A 226 -17.67 4.66 -12.20
CA ASP A 226 -18.63 3.67 -12.64
C ASP A 226 -17.84 2.47 -13.22
N ILE A 227 -17.69 1.42 -12.42
CA ILE A 227 -17.07 0.16 -12.87
C ILE A 227 -18.21 -0.72 -13.36
N ALA A 228 -18.14 -1.05 -14.66
CA ALA A 228 -19.08 -1.89 -15.38
C ALA A 228 -19.61 -3.08 -14.56
N VAL A 229 -20.91 -3.33 -14.69
CA VAL A 229 -21.65 -4.47 -14.14
C VAL A 229 -20.94 -5.77 -14.53
N ARG A 230 -20.29 -6.43 -13.55
CA ARG A 230 -19.68 -7.74 -13.75
C ARG A 230 -20.76 -8.82 -13.72
N HIS A 231 -20.90 -9.57 -14.81
CA HIS A 231 -21.59 -10.85 -14.81
C HIS A 231 -20.93 -11.82 -13.80
N PRO A 232 -21.69 -12.52 -12.94
CA PRO A 232 -21.14 -13.39 -11.90
C PRO A 232 -20.82 -14.77 -12.47
N HIS A 233 -19.66 -14.92 -13.11
CA HIS A 233 -19.10 -16.26 -13.32
C HIS A 233 -18.24 -16.62 -12.10
N PRO A 234 -18.58 -17.69 -11.35
CA PRO A 234 -17.77 -18.13 -10.22
C PRO A 234 -16.44 -18.69 -10.74
N VAL A 235 -15.37 -17.91 -10.60
CA VAL A 235 -14.01 -18.37 -10.85
C VAL A 235 -13.64 -19.34 -9.75
N GLN A 236 -13.75 -20.65 -10.01
CA GLN A 236 -13.22 -21.65 -9.11
C GLN A 236 -11.69 -21.60 -9.16
N PRO A 237 -11.00 -21.48 -8.02
CA PRO A 237 -9.54 -21.56 -7.99
C PRO A 237 -9.13 -22.96 -8.48
N PHE A 238 -8.20 -23.00 -9.45
CA PHE A 238 -7.73 -24.24 -10.11
C PHE A 238 -7.03 -25.21 -9.14
N VAL A 239 -6.77 -24.79 -7.91
CA VAL A 239 -6.26 -25.60 -6.81
C VAL A 239 -7.16 -25.37 -5.60
N PRO A 240 -7.75 -26.42 -5.01
CA PRO A 240 -8.56 -26.26 -3.81
C PRO A 240 -7.72 -25.64 -2.70
N LEU A 241 -8.33 -24.72 -1.94
CA LEU A 241 -7.64 -23.95 -0.89
C LEU A 241 -6.98 -24.87 0.16
N ASP A 242 -7.54 -26.07 0.34
CA ASP A 242 -7.00 -27.10 1.23
C ASP A 242 -5.61 -27.59 0.79
N ASP A 243 -5.36 -27.69 -0.52
CA ASP A 243 -4.06 -28.09 -1.05
C ASP A 243 -3.03 -26.97 -0.96
N ILE A 244 -3.48 -25.71 -1.06
CA ILE A 244 -2.63 -24.54 -0.80
C ILE A 244 -2.26 -24.48 0.68
N LEU A 245 -3.22 -24.68 1.58
CA LEU A 245 -2.98 -24.70 3.03
C LEU A 245 -2.07 -25.87 3.43
N LYS A 246 -2.27 -27.02 2.79
CA LYS A 246 -1.44 -28.21 2.99
C LYS A 246 -0.03 -28.04 2.43
N TYR A 247 0.13 -27.39 1.28
CA TYR A 247 1.44 -27.02 0.75
C TYR A 247 2.16 -26.04 1.68
N MET A 248 1.46 -25.01 2.19
CA MET A 248 2.04 -24.06 3.14
C MET A 248 2.46 -24.71 4.46
N THR A 249 1.79 -25.78 4.88
CA THR A 249 2.07 -26.46 6.16
C THR A 249 3.03 -27.65 6.03
N THR A 250 3.12 -28.30 4.86
CA THR A 250 3.87 -29.56 4.67
C THR A 250 4.89 -29.53 3.53
N GLY A 251 4.94 -28.45 2.74
CA GLY A 251 5.92 -28.25 1.67
C GLY A 251 5.81 -29.18 0.46
N ARG A 252 4.70 -29.92 0.32
CA ARG A 252 4.45 -30.82 -0.82
C ARG A 252 3.06 -30.59 -1.40
N MET A 253 3.01 -30.40 -2.72
CA MET A 253 1.79 -30.51 -3.53
C MET A 253 1.64 -31.96 -3.99
N GLN A 254 0.43 -32.49 -4.05
CA GLN A 254 0.14 -33.81 -4.60
C GLN A 254 -0.69 -33.68 -5.87
#